data_AF-A0A840DU47-F1
#
_entry.id   AF-A0A840DU47-F1
#
_cell.length_a   1.000
_cell.length_b   1.000
_cell.length_c   1.000
_cell.angle_alpha   90.00
_cell.angle_beta   90.00
_cell.angle_gamma   90.00
#
_symmetry.space_group_name_H-M   'P 1'
#
loop_
_entity.id
_entity.type
_entity.pdbx_description
1 polymer ?
#
loop_
_entity_poly.entity_id
_entity_poly.type
_entity_poly.pdbx_seq_one_letter_code
_entity_poly.pdbx_strand_id
1 'polypeptide(L)'
;MIHKKIAHYQQHLQKIQTHEFNTLSNQQLLEELREETKELAATLAAHIALQEGITSPINTLIQNSKSKNDLASCIRKKITFLSKNLLK
;
A
#
# COMPACT_ATOMS: atom_id res chain seq x y z
N MET A 1 15.20 5.21 -1.44
CA MET A 1 13.78 5.30 -1.06
C MET A 1 13.43 4.30 0.04
N ILE A 2 13.79 3.02 -0.11
CA ILE A 2 13.61 1.96 0.91
C ILE A 2 14.32 2.25 2.23
N HIS A 3 15.58 2.69 2.20
CA HIS A 3 16.34 3.00 3.44
C HIS A 3 15.68 4.08 4.31
N LYS A 4 15.02 5.08 3.69
CA LYS A 4 14.27 6.11 4.43
C LYS A 4 13.00 5.54 5.08
N LYS A 5 12.30 4.65 4.38
CA LYS A 5 11.13 3.93 4.94
C LYS A 5 11.57 3.05 6.12
N ILE A 6 12.65 2.29 5.98
CA ILE A 6 13.18 1.43 7.06
C ILE A 6 13.56 2.26 8.29
N ALA A 7 14.29 3.37 8.11
CA ALA A 7 14.65 4.25 9.21
C ALA A 7 13.43 4.88 9.89
N HIS A 8 12.43 5.30 9.10
CA HIS A 8 11.15 5.79 9.62
C HIS A 8 10.46 4.73 10.49
N TYR A 9 10.42 3.48 10.05
CA TYR A 9 9.82 2.38 10.82
C TYR A 9 10.60 2.03 12.09
N GLN A 10 11.93 2.01 12.03
CA GLN A 10 12.76 1.78 13.22
C GLN A 10 12.54 2.87 14.27
N GLN A 11 12.51 4.14 13.84
CA GLN A 11 12.23 5.27 14.72
C GLN A 11 10.81 5.21 15.30
N HIS A 12 9.82 4.77 14.52
CA HIS A 12 8.45 4.66 14.98
C HIS A 12 8.25 3.50 15.97
N LEU A 13 8.84 2.33 15.70
CA LEU A 13 8.88 1.19 16.63
C LEU A 13 9.50 1.58 17.97
N GLN A 14 10.56 2.39 17.96
CA GLN A 14 11.18 2.89 19.18
C GLN A 14 10.25 3.82 19.99
N LYS A 15 9.41 4.63 19.32
CA LYS A 15 8.40 5.48 19.98
C LYS A 15 7.29 4.65 20.64
N ILE A 16 6.84 3.58 19.97
CA ILE A 16 5.82 2.66 20.51
C ILE A 16 6.35 1.93 21.75
N GLN A 17 7.63 1.56 21.77
CA GLN A 17 8.26 0.88 22.91
C GLN A 17 8.50 1.79 24.13
N THR A 18 8.53 3.11 23.94
CA THR A 18 8.91 4.09 24.99
C THR A 18 7.74 4.86 25.57
N HIS A 19 6.56 4.86 24.93
CA HIS A 19 5.34 5.41 25.51
C HIS A 19 4.45 4.28 26.04
N GLU A 20 4.12 4.34 27.33
CA GLU A 20 2.93 3.63 27.83
C GLU A 20 1.74 4.03 26.97
N PHE A 21 1.09 3.01 26.41
CA PHE A 21 0.02 3.04 25.41
C PHE A 21 -1.10 4.07 25.70
N ASN A 22 -0.85 5.33 25.35
CA ASN A 22 -1.87 6.38 25.29
C ASN A 22 -2.83 6.07 24.13
N THR A 23 -4.14 6.19 24.37
CA THR A 23 -5.21 5.84 23.42
C THR A 23 -5.12 6.56 22.06
N LEU A 24 -4.62 7.80 22.03
CA LEU A 24 -4.40 8.57 20.80
C LEU A 24 -3.19 8.05 20.01
N SER A 25 -2.10 7.69 20.70
CA SER A 25 -0.93 7.05 20.08
C SER A 25 -1.30 5.70 19.45
N ASN A 26 -2.21 4.96 20.09
CA ASN A 26 -2.67 3.66 19.59
C ASN A 26 -3.53 3.81 18.34
N GLN A 27 -4.39 4.83 18.29
CA GLN A 27 -5.20 5.12 17.10
C GLN A 27 -4.32 5.54 15.92
N GLN A 28 -3.31 6.38 16.15
CA GLN A 28 -2.35 6.76 15.12
C GLN A 28 -1.59 5.54 14.59
N LEU A 29 -1.09 4.69 15.49
CA LEU A 29 -0.41 3.45 15.09
C LEU A 29 -1.32 2.52 14.28
N LEU A 30 -2.57 2.34 14.71
CA LEU A 30 -3.54 1.50 14.01
C LEU A 30 -3.84 2.02 12.60
N GLU A 31 -3.93 3.34 12.43
CA GLU A 31 -4.18 3.95 11.13
C GLU A 31 -2.98 3.80 10.19
N GLU A 32 -1.76 3.98 10.71
CA GLU A 32 -0.54 3.74 9.94
C GLU A 32 -0.42 2.28 9.48
N LEU A 33 -0.65 1.33 10.38
CA LEU A 33 -0.64 -0.11 10.04
C LEU A 33 -1.70 -0.45 8.99
N ARG A 34 -2.88 0.18 9.05
CA ARG A 34 -3.93 0.03 8.03
C ARG A 34 -3.48 0.55 6.68
N GLU A 35 -2.94 1.76 6.61
CA GLU A 35 -2.49 2.35 5.35
C GLU A 35 -1.31 1.57 4.75
N GLU A 36 -0.39 1.05 5.57
CA GLU A 36 0.68 0.15 5.12
C GLU A 36 0.14 -1.17 4.56
N THR A 37 -0.79 -1.80 5.28
CA THR A 37 -1.43 -3.05 4.82
C THR A 37 -2.15 -2.83 3.50
N LYS A 38 -2.82 -1.69 3.35
CA LYS A 38 -3.47 -1.26 2.12
C LYS A 38 -2.46 -1.03 1.00
N GLU A 39 -1.32 -0.40 1.28
CA GLU A 39 -0.25 -0.20 0.30
C GLU A 39 0.37 -1.54 -0.15
N LEU A 40 0.58 -2.47 0.78
CA LEU A 40 1.10 -3.80 0.51
C LEU A 40 0.13 -4.64 -0.31
N ALA A 41 -1.14 -4.71 0.11
CA ALA A 41 -2.20 -5.40 -0.62
C ALA A 41 -2.37 -4.85 -2.03
N ALA A 42 -2.33 -3.52 -2.19
CA ALA A 42 -2.41 -2.88 -3.49
C ALA A 42 -1.23 -3.24 -4.39
N THR A 43 -0.03 -3.33 -3.82
CA THR A 43 1.19 -3.71 -4.54
C THR A 43 1.14 -5.17 -4.97
N LEU A 44 0.70 -6.07 -4.11
CA LEU A 44 0.56 -7.49 -4.43
C LEU A 44 -0.49 -7.72 -5.53
N ALA A 45 -1.68 -7.12 -5.38
CA ALA A 45 -2.73 -7.20 -6.38
C ALA A 45 -2.29 -6.62 -7.74
N ALA A 46 -1.45 -5.58 -7.75
CA ALA A 46 -0.89 -5.03 -8.99
C ALA A 46 0.03 -6.04 -9.70
N HIS A 47 0.88 -6.77 -8.96
CA HIS A 47 1.73 -7.80 -9.55
C HIS A 47 0.91 -8.95 -10.13
N ILE A 48 -0.11 -9.42 -9.39
CA ILE A 48 -1.03 -10.46 -9.86
C ILE A 48 -1.75 -10.01 -11.13
N ALA A 49 -2.31 -8.80 -11.13
CA ALA A 49 -3.02 -8.25 -12.29
C ALA A 49 -2.12 -8.07 -13.53
N LEU A 50 -0.83 -7.77 -13.33
CA LEU A 50 0.15 -7.69 -14.41
C LEU A 50 0.51 -9.07 -14.96
N GLN A 51 0.65 -10.06 -14.08
CA GLN A 51 0.99 -11.44 -14.45
C GLN A 51 -0.19 -12.14 -15.16
N GLU A 52 -1.41 -11.95 -14.67
CA GLU A 52 -2.63 -12.53 -15.24
C GLU A 52 -3.14 -11.77 -16.47
N GLY A 53 -2.66 -10.54 -16.69
CA GLY A 53 -3.04 -9.73 -17.83
C GLY A 53 -4.47 -9.19 -17.77
N ILE A 54 -4.96 -8.67 -18.91
CA ILE A 54 -6.17 -7.84 -18.99
C ILE A 54 -7.43 -8.57 -18.52
N THR A 55 -7.48 -9.90 -18.64
CA THR A 55 -8.61 -10.74 -18.25
C THR A 55 -8.66 -11.06 -16.76
N SER A 56 -7.67 -10.62 -15.98
CA SER A 56 -7.68 -10.79 -14.53
C SER A 56 -8.93 -10.17 -13.91
N PRO A 57 -9.62 -10.87 -12.97
CA PRO A 57 -10.70 -10.28 -12.19
C PRO A 57 -10.29 -8.99 -11.47
N ILE A 58 -9.00 -8.84 -11.12
CA ILE A 58 -8.45 -7.62 -10.53
C ILE A 58 -8.48 -6.47 -11.55
N ASN A 59 -8.13 -6.70 -12.80
CA ASN A 59 -8.21 -5.69 -13.86
C ASN A 59 -9.65 -5.28 -14.14
N THR A 60 -10.59 -6.24 -14.17
CA THR A 60 -12.03 -5.95 -14.27
C THR A 60 -12.52 -5.09 -13.10
N LEU A 61 -12.14 -5.43 -11.86
CA LEU A 61 -12.50 -4.68 -10.66
C LEU A 61 -11.92 -3.25 -10.71
N ILE A 62 -10.66 -3.11 -11.14
CA ILE A 62 -10.03 -1.80 -11.29
C ILE A 62 -10.75 -0.96 -12.34
N GLN A 63 -11.13 -1.51 -13.48
CA GLN A 63 -11.82 -0.76 -14.54
C GLN A 63 -13.21 -0.30 -14.10
N ASN A 64 -13.91 -1.12 -13.30
CA ASN A 64 -15.25 -0.81 -12.81
C ASN A 64 -15.26 0.18 -11.64
N SER A 65 -14.13 0.39 -10.96
CA SER A 65 -14.05 1.38 -9.88
C SER A 65 -14.05 2.82 -10.41
N LYS A 66 -15.01 3.59 -9.88
CA LYS A 66 -15.17 5.04 -10.11
C LYS A 66 -14.54 5.90 -9.01
N SER A 67 -14.24 5.33 -7.85
CA SER A 67 -13.67 6.06 -6.72
C SER A 67 -12.17 6.28 -6.92
N LYS A 68 -11.67 7.49 -6.64
CA LYS A 68 -10.22 7.81 -6.72
C LYS A 68 -9.43 7.44 -5.46
N ASN A 69 -10.14 7.10 -4.38
CA ASN A 69 -9.58 6.92 -3.04
C ASN A 69 -9.73 5.49 -2.52
N ASP A 70 -10.30 4.58 -3.31
CA ASP A 70 -10.46 3.19 -2.94
C ASP A 70 -9.21 2.34 -3.26
N LEU A 71 -9.25 1.08 -2.84
CA LEU A 71 -8.17 0.14 -3.06
C LEU A 71 -7.90 -0.09 -4.56
N ALA A 72 -8.96 -0.12 -5.38
CA ALA A 72 -8.86 -0.29 -6.84
C ALA A 72 -8.04 0.83 -7.50
N SER A 73 -8.27 2.08 -7.09
CA SER A 73 -7.46 3.23 -7.52
C SER A 73 -6.01 3.15 -7.05
N CYS A 74 -5.77 2.64 -5.84
CA CYS A 74 -4.41 2.40 -5.35
C CYS A 74 -3.68 1.36 -6.21
N ILE A 75 -4.35 0.25 -6.52
CA ILE A 75 -3.80 -0.81 -7.39
C ILE A 75 -3.49 -0.25 -8.78
N ARG A 76 -4.39 0.54 -9.39
CA ARG A 76 -4.17 1.16 -10.70
C ARG A 76 -2.91 2.03 -10.74
N LYS A 77 -2.67 2.82 -9.69
CA LYS A 77 -1.45 3.64 -9.55
C LYS A 77 -0.21 2.75 -9.46
N LYS A 78 -0.27 1.66 -8.69
CA LYS A 78 0.84 0.70 -8.54
C LYS A 78 1.14 -0.02 -9.86
N ILE A 79 0.13 -0.47 -10.60
CA ILE A 79 0.29 -1.04 -11.96
C ILE A 79 1.02 -0.04 -12.85
N THR A 80 0.54 1.21 -12.92
CA THR A 80 1.15 2.25 -13.76
C THR A 80 2.63 2.48 -13.41
N PHE A 81 2.97 2.44 -12.12
CA PHE A 81 4.35 2.58 -11.65
C PHE A 81 5.22 1.37 -12.01
N LEU A 82 4.71 0.15 -11.80
CA LEU A 82 5.43 -1.10 -12.09
C LEU A 82 5.67 -1.28 -13.59
N SER A 83 4.66 -1.04 -14.44
CA SER A 83 4.80 -1.12 -15.89
C SER A 83 5.84 -0.13 -16.44
N LYS A 84 5.95 1.07 -15.85
CA LYS A 84 6.98 2.05 -16.23
C LYS A 84 8.40 1.62 -15.88
N ASN A 85 8.56 0.84 -14.80
CA ASN A 85 9.86 0.31 -14.39
C ASN A 85 10.24 -0.98 -15.11
N LEU A 86 9.28 -1.72 -15.66
CA LEU A 86 9.52 -2.91 -16.50
C LEU A 86 9.95 -2.56 -17.94
N LEU A 87 9.72 -1.32 -18.39
CA LEU A 87 10.08 -0.82 -19.73
C LEU A 87 11.42 -0.05 -19.76
N LYS A 88 12.17 -0.04 -18.66
CA LYS A 88 13.51 0.53 -18.53
C LYS A 88 14.54 -0.57 -18.31
#